data_AF-A0A174EPQ2-F1
#
_entry.id   AF-A0A174EPQ2-F1
#
_cell.length_a   1.000
_cell.length_b   1.000
_cell.length_c   1.000
_cell.angle_alpha   90.00
_cell.angle_beta   90.00
_cell.angle_gamma   90.00
#
_symmetry.space_group_name_H-M   'P 1'
#
loop_
_entity.id
_entity.type
_entity.pdbx_description
1 polymer ?
#
loop_
_entity_poly.entity_id
_entity_poly.type
_entity_poly.pdbx_seq_one_letter_code
_entity_poly.pdbx_strand_id
1 'polypeptide(L)'
;MEIKIRGISKATISKIDEKAKELGYKSRNEFLKTYLERQFLYLDKLVEYEGKYEILLDKVLKVLDYNTLALNKFCEENLIDVEEIVKEDRFKEEK
;
A
#
# COMPACT_ATOMS: atom_id res chain seq x y z
N MET A 1 29.29 -19.24 -1.78
CA MET A 1 28.46 -20.26 -2.45
C MET A 1 27.86 -19.66 -3.71
N GLU A 2 27.71 -20.44 -4.77
CA GLU A 2 27.09 -19.99 -6.03
C GLU A 2 25.77 -20.71 -6.26
N ILE A 3 24.78 -19.98 -6.77
CA ILE A 3 23.47 -20.51 -7.16
C ILE A 3 23.29 -20.24 -8.65
N LYS A 4 22.97 -21.29 -9.42
CA LYS A 4 22.65 -21.19 -10.85
C LYS A 4 21.19 -21.52 -11.07
N ILE A 5 20.40 -20.53 -11.47
CA ILE A 5 18.98 -20.70 -11.76
C ILE A 5 18.81 -20.88 -13.28
N ARG A 6 18.15 -21.97 -13.70
CA ARG A 6 17.90 -22.33 -15.10
C ARG A 6 16.41 -22.35 -15.40
N GLY A 7 16.04 -22.17 -16.67
CA GLY A 7 14.64 -22.28 -17.11
C GLY A 7 13.77 -21.05 -16.83
N ILE A 8 14.36 -19.90 -16.46
CA ILE A 8 13.60 -18.64 -16.35
C ILE A 8 13.19 -18.17 -17.74
N SER A 9 11.92 -17.76 -17.88
CA SER A 9 11.39 -17.21 -19.14
C SER A 9 12.16 -15.94 -19.56
N LYS A 10 12.28 -15.71 -20.87
CA LYS A 10 12.93 -14.48 -21.39
C LYS A 10 12.23 -13.22 -20.89
N ALA A 11 10.89 -13.23 -20.83
CA ALA A 11 10.12 -12.09 -20.34
C ALA A 11 10.42 -11.75 -18.88
N THR A 12 10.58 -12.76 -18.02
CA THR A 12 10.97 -12.56 -16.62
C THR A 12 12.39 -11.99 -16.51
N ILE A 13 13.33 -12.47 -17.33
CA ILE A 13 14.71 -11.94 -17.36
C ILE A 13 14.70 -10.46 -17.76
N SER A 14 13.93 -10.08 -18.79
CA SER A 14 13.78 -8.68 -19.22
C SER A 14 13.24 -7.80 -18.10
N LYS A 15 12.19 -8.23 -17.41
CA LYS A 15 11.64 -7.48 -16.25
C LYS A 15 12.64 -7.33 -15.10
N ILE A 16 13.47 -8.35 -14.86
CA ILE A 16 14.53 -8.28 -13.84
C ILE A 16 15.55 -7.20 -14.24
N ASP A 17 15.97 -7.17 -15.51
CA ASP A 17 16.91 -6.16 -15.99
C ASP A 17 16.34 -4.74 -15.93
N GLU A 18 15.07 -4.58 -16.32
CA GLU A 18 14.35 -3.31 -16.23
C GLU A 18 14.33 -2.81 -14.79
N LYS A 19 13.87 -3.65 -13.84
CA LYS A 19 13.84 -3.29 -12.41
C LYS A 19 15.23 -3.02 -11.84
N ALA A 20 16.23 -3.79 -12.25
CA ALA A 20 17.61 -3.56 -11.81
C ALA A 20 18.11 -2.18 -12.26
N LYS A 21 17.80 -1.77 -13.50
CA LYS A 21 18.13 -0.44 -14.02
C LYS A 21 17.34 0.67 -13.34
N GLU A 22 16.02 0.52 -13.20
CA GLU A 22 15.14 1.51 -12.55
C GLU A 22 15.60 1.82 -11.12
N LEU A 23 16.04 0.80 -10.39
CA LEU A 23 16.50 0.94 -9.01
C LEU A 23 17.99 1.28 -8.91
N GLY A 24 18.68 1.52 -10.03
CA GLY A 24 20.07 2.00 -10.09
C GLY A 24 21.14 0.95 -9.75
N TYR A 25 20.85 -0.34 -9.87
CA TYR A 25 21.84 -1.40 -9.64
C TYR A 25 22.84 -1.51 -10.80
N LYS A 26 24.10 -1.82 -10.47
CA LYS A 26 25.18 -1.90 -11.47
C LYS A 26 25.16 -3.21 -12.25
N SER A 27 24.59 -4.27 -11.66
CA SER A 27 24.45 -5.55 -12.33
C SER A 27 23.18 -6.29 -11.91
N ARG A 28 22.69 -7.15 -12.82
CA ARG A 28 21.60 -8.10 -12.52
C ARG A 28 21.93 -8.95 -11.28
N ASN A 29 23.18 -9.38 -11.15
CA ASN A 29 23.59 -10.25 -10.05
C ASN A 29 23.56 -9.53 -8.70
N GLU A 30 23.98 -8.27 -8.66
CA GLU A 30 23.90 -7.43 -7.46
C GLU A 30 22.44 -7.20 -7.04
N PHE A 31 21.56 -6.92 -8.02
CA PHE A 31 20.12 -6.82 -7.79
C PHE A 31 19.56 -8.13 -7.23
N LEU A 32 19.82 -9.26 -7.89
CA LEU A 32 19.29 -10.57 -7.48
C LEU A 32 19.81 -11.00 -6.11
N LYS A 33 21.09 -10.76 -5.81
CA LYS A 33 21.66 -11.03 -4.50
C LYS A 33 20.93 -10.24 -3.43
N THR A 34 20.82 -8.92 -3.61
CA THR A 34 20.15 -8.03 -2.65
C THR A 34 18.68 -8.40 -2.49
N TYR A 35 18.01 -8.73 -3.60
CA TYR A 35 16.63 -9.15 -3.62
C TYR A 35 16.43 -10.46 -2.86
N LEU A 36 17.26 -11.48 -3.09
CA LEU A 36 17.18 -12.76 -2.40
C LEU A 36 17.51 -12.62 -0.91
N GLU A 37 18.59 -11.92 -0.55
CA GLU A 37 18.95 -11.70 0.86
C GLU A 37 17.87 -10.95 1.62
N ARG A 38 17.20 -9.97 1.00
CA ARG A 38 16.05 -9.30 1.62
C ARG A 38 14.82 -10.21 1.59
N GLN A 39 14.28 -10.49 0.41
CA GLN A 39 12.95 -11.08 0.27
C GLN A 39 12.86 -12.50 0.80
N PHE A 40 13.92 -13.32 0.67
CA PHE A 40 13.89 -14.70 1.14
C PHE A 40 13.85 -14.76 2.68
N LEU A 41 14.58 -13.89 3.38
CA LEU A 41 14.57 -13.83 4.85
C LEU A 41 13.26 -13.26 5.42
N TYR A 42 12.58 -12.41 4.65
CA TYR A 42 11.35 -11.75 5.11
C TYR A 42 10.08 -12.38 4.54
N LEU A 43 10.15 -13.46 3.76
CA LEU A 43 9.00 -14.00 3.04
C LEU A 43 7.84 -14.36 3.98
N ASP A 44 8.12 -15.11 5.05
CA ASP A 44 7.11 -15.51 6.04
C ASP A 44 6.53 -14.29 6.78
N LYS A 45 7.39 -13.32 7.10
CA LYS A 45 6.98 -12.08 7.75
C LYS A 45 6.12 -11.23 6.82
N LEU A 46 6.41 -11.20 5.53
CA LEU A 46 5.70 -10.38 4.55
C LEU A 46 4.25 -10.86 4.40
N VAL A 47 4.04 -12.18 4.33
CA VAL A 47 2.70 -12.79 4.34
C VAL A 47 1.96 -12.47 5.64
N GLU A 48 2.63 -12.55 6.79
CA GLU A 48 2.03 -12.19 8.08
C GLU A 48 1.64 -10.70 8.14
N TYR A 49 2.49 -9.82 7.59
CA TYR A 49 2.22 -8.38 7.51
C TYR A 49 1.05 -8.06 6.59
N GLU A 50 0.96 -8.71 5.43
CA GLU A 50 -0.17 -8.56 4.51
C GLU A 50 -1.49 -8.93 5.20
N GLY A 51 -1.55 -10.08 5.89
CA GLY A 51 -2.74 -10.47 6.64
C GLY A 51 -3.11 -9.50 7.76
N LYS A 52 -2.12 -8.98 8.50
CA LYS A 52 -2.36 -7.94 9.51
C LYS A 52 -2.88 -6.64 8.90
N TYR A 53 -2.37 -6.27 7.73
CA TYR A 53 -2.79 -5.07 7.02
C TYR A 53 -4.24 -5.18 6.53
N GLU A 54 -4.65 -6.33 5.99
CA GLU A 54 -6.05 -6.58 5.62
C GLU A 54 -6.99 -6.46 6.81
N ILE A 55 -6.63 -7.06 7.96
CA ILE A 55 -7.42 -6.96 9.19
C ILE A 55 -7.50 -5.51 9.68
N LEU A 56 -6.40 -4.76 9.62
CA LEU A 56 -6.38 -3.36 10.01
C LEU A 56 -7.30 -2.53 9.10
N LEU A 57 -7.21 -2.74 7.78
CA LEU A 57 -8.02 -2.04 6.81
C LEU A 57 -9.52 -2.28 7.04
N ASP A 58 -9.92 -3.54 7.25
CA ASP A 58 -11.31 -3.89 7.57
C ASP A 58 -11.81 -3.20 8.86
N LYS A 59 -10.97 -3.15 9.91
CA LYS A 59 -11.32 -2.45 11.15
C LYS A 59 -11.49 -0.95 10.95
N VAL A 60 -10.58 -0.32 10.21
CA VAL A 60 -10.64 1.12 9.93
C VAL A 60 -11.89 1.47 9.14
N LEU A 61 -12.21 0.69 8.09
CA LEU A 61 -13.41 0.89 7.29
C LEU A 61 -14.68 0.77 8.14
N LYS A 62 -14.77 -0.27 8.99
CA LYS A 62 -15.91 -0.43 9.92
C LYS A 62 -16.06 0.75 10.88
N VAL A 63 -14.97 1.25 11.45
CA VAL A 63 -15.01 2.41 12.34
C VAL A 63 -15.45 3.67 11.59
N LEU A 64 -14.95 3.87 10.36
CA LEU A 64 -15.39 4.98 9.51
C LEU A 64 -16.89 4.87 9.21
N ASP A 65 -17.38 3.69 8.83
CA ASP A 65 -18.82 3.47 8.57
C ASP A 65 -19.66 3.77 9.81
N TYR A 66 -19.27 3.26 10.98
CA TYR A 66 -19.99 3.55 12.23
C TYR A 66 -19.97 5.04 12.58
N ASN A 67 -18.83 5.71 12.40
CA ASN A 67 -18.71 7.13 12.64
C ASN A 67 -19.56 7.94 11.66
N THR A 68 -19.59 7.57 10.37
CA THR A 68 -20.45 8.20 9.38
C THR A 68 -21.92 8.03 9.72
N LEU A 69 -22.35 6.83 10.11
CA LEU A 69 -23.73 6.60 10.53
C LEU A 69 -24.10 7.41 11.78
N ALA A 70 -23.23 7.42 12.79
CA ALA A 70 -23.46 8.18 14.01
C ALA A 70 -23.50 9.69 13.75
N LEU A 71 -22.58 10.20 12.93
CA LEU A 71 -22.52 11.62 12.58
C LEU A 71 -23.71 12.05 11.75
N ASN A 72 -24.13 11.25 10.75
CA ASN A 72 -25.33 11.55 9.96
C ASN A 72 -26.55 11.65 10.86
N LYS A 73 -26.74 10.68 11.77
CA LYS A 73 -27.85 10.72 12.72
C LYS A 73 -27.77 11.92 13.66
N PHE A 74 -26.58 12.25 14.16
CA PHE A 74 -26.37 13.44 14.98
C PHE A 74 -26.71 14.72 14.23
N CYS A 75 -26.27 14.86 12.98
CA CYS A 75 -26.56 16.02 12.13
C CYS A 75 -28.05 16.12 11.82
N GLU A 76 -28.72 15.01 11.51
CA GLU A 76 -30.17 14.95 11.31
C GLU A 76 -30.94 15.40 12.57
N GLU A 77 -30.58 14.90 13.74
CA GLU A 77 -31.24 15.26 15.01
C GLU A 77 -31.01 16.72 15.42
N ASN A 78 -29.87 17.30 15.04
CA ASN A 78 -29.50 18.68 15.38
C ASN A 78 -29.76 19.67 14.23
N LEU A 79 -30.37 19.24 13.13
CA LEU A 79 -30.65 20.05 11.94
C LEU A 79 -29.39 20.74 11.37
N ILE A 80 -28.26 20.04 11.41
CA ILE A 80 -26.97 20.52 10.91
C ILE A 80 -26.83 20.12 9.43
N ASP A 81 -26.71 21.09 8.53
CA ASP A 81 -26.39 20.85 7.13
C ASP A 81 -24.87 20.77 6.94
N VAL A 82 -24.38 19.53 6.80
CA VAL A 82 -22.95 19.26 6.59
C VAL A 82 -22.47 19.79 5.23
N GLU A 83 -23.32 19.85 4.20
CA GLU A 83 -22.93 20.35 2.88
C GLU A 83 -22.66 21.85 2.90
N GLU A 84 -23.41 22.60 3.70
CA GLU A 84 -23.21 24.04 3.89
C GLU A 84 -21.86 24.30 4.60
N ILE A 85 -21.57 23.55 5.67
CA ILE A 85 -20.32 23.66 6.44
C ILE A 85 -19.09 23.33 5.57
N VAL A 86 -19.15 22.24 4.79
CA VAL A 86 -18.03 21.81 3.94
C VAL A 86 -17.76 22.81 2.82
N LYS A 87 -18.78 23.47 2.29
CA LYS A 87 -18.61 24.54 1.30
C LYS A 87 -17.91 25.74 1.94
N GLU A 88 -18.33 26.18 3.13
CA GLU A 88 -17.71 27.31 3.81
C GLU A 88 -16.23 27.11 4.14
N ASP A 89 -15.82 25.92 4.57
CA ASP A 89 -14.43 25.66 4.92
C ASP A 89 -13.51 25.58 3.69
N ARG A 90 -13.98 25.04 2.57
CA ARG A 90 -13.21 25.05 1.30
C ARG A 90 -12.92 26.48 0.81
N PHE A 91 -13.87 27.41 0.98
CA PHE A 91 -13.66 28.81 0.63
C PHE A 91 -12.68 29.55 1.55
N LYS A 92 -12.37 29.02 2.74
CA LYS A 92 -11.37 29.57 3.67
C LYS A 92 -9.96 29.10 3.36
N GLU A 93 -9.79 27.88 2.82
CA GLU A 93 -8.48 27.34 2.44
C GLU A 93 -7.92 27.94 1.13
N GLU A 94 -8.77 28.53 0.28
CA GLU A 94 -8.40 29.15 -1.00
C GLU A 94 -8.07 30.66 -0.90
N LYS A 95 -7.97 31.24 0.31
CA LYS A 95 -7.59 32.65 0.56
C LYS A 95 -6.24 32.76 1.26
#